data_AF-Q937G4-F1
#
_entry.id   AF-Q937G4-F1
#
_cell.length_a   1.000
_cell.length_b   1.000
_cell.length_c   1.000
_cell.angle_alpha   90.00
_cell.angle_beta   90.00
_cell.angle_gamma   90.00
#
_symmetry.space_group_name_H-M   'P 1'
#
loop_
_entity.id
_entity.type
_entity.pdbx_description
1 polymer ?
#
loop_
_entity_poly.entity_id
_entity_poly.type
_entity_poly.pdbx_seq_one_letter_code
_entity_poly.pdbx_strand_id
1 'polypeptide(L)'
;LIGRTARVSSHCAATGAPVSLTVSPSEIQAVEPAGMAVSLVLPQEAADVRQSFCCHVHFFASVPTAEDWASKHQGLEGLAIVSVHEAFGLGQEFNRHLL
;
A
#
# COMPACT_ATOMS: atom_id res chain seq x y z
N LEU A 1 5.32 13.88 6.46
CA LEU A 1 6.15 13.48 5.28
C LEU A 1 7.60 13.93 5.46
N ILE A 2 8.59 13.22 4.89
CA ILE A 2 10.02 13.54 5.06
C ILE A 2 10.59 14.55 4.02
N GLY A 3 9.81 14.93 3.01
CA GLY A 3 10.21 15.95 2.02
C GLY A 3 11.38 15.56 1.11
N ARG A 4 11.67 14.27 0.93
CA ARG A 4 12.80 13.76 0.12
C ARG A 4 12.36 12.59 -0.74
N THR A 5 13.07 12.37 -1.84
CA THR A 5 12.94 11.15 -2.64
C THR A 5 13.46 9.95 -1.83
N ALA A 6 12.70 8.86 -1.85
CA ALA A 6 13.01 7.62 -1.16
C ALA A 6 12.88 6.44 -2.12
N ARG A 7 13.76 5.45 -1.93
CA ARG A 7 13.60 4.12 -2.49
C ARG A 7 13.03 3.20 -1.42
N VAL A 8 11.92 2.55 -1.74
CA VAL A 8 11.25 1.56 -0.90
C VAL A 8 11.48 0.19 -1.51
N SER A 9 11.90 -0.77 -0.69
CA SER A 9 12.06 -2.17 -1.08
C SER A 9 11.31 -3.05 -0.09
N SER A 10 10.58 -4.04 -0.60
CA SER A 10 9.79 -4.97 0.19
C SER A 10 9.63 -6.31 -0.55
N HIS A 11 8.76 -7.17 -0.05
CA HIS A 11 8.37 -8.41 -0.69
C HIS A 11 6.85 -8.47 -0.89
N CYS A 12 6.42 -9.10 -1.97
CA CYS A 12 5.03 -9.44 -2.22
C CYS A 12 4.51 -10.34 -1.09
N ALA A 13 3.47 -9.92 -0.38
CA ALA A 13 2.96 -10.70 0.76
C ALA A 13 2.41 -12.08 0.36
N ALA A 14 1.94 -12.24 -0.87
CA ALA A 14 1.41 -13.50 -1.37
C ALA A 14 2.49 -14.50 -1.83
N THR A 15 3.61 -14.00 -2.39
CA THR A 15 4.58 -14.86 -3.10
C THR A 15 6.02 -14.75 -2.59
N GLY A 16 6.32 -13.75 -1.76
CA GLY A 16 7.68 -13.44 -1.33
C GLY A 16 8.57 -12.81 -2.41
N ALA A 17 8.09 -12.62 -3.63
CA ALA A 17 8.86 -11.99 -4.70
C ALA A 17 9.25 -10.54 -4.35
N PRO A 18 10.45 -10.06 -4.71
CA PRO A 18 10.87 -8.69 -4.42
C PRO A 18 9.98 -7.67 -5.13
N VAL A 19 9.72 -6.57 -4.46
CA VAL A 19 9.01 -5.41 -5.01
C VAL A 19 9.72 -4.12 -4.60
N SER A 20 9.72 -3.11 -5.45
CA SER A 20 10.34 -1.83 -5.14
C SER A 20 9.64 -0.65 -5.81
N LEU A 21 9.71 0.50 -5.16
CA LEU A 21 9.30 1.77 -5.74
C LEU A 21 10.28 2.90 -5.39
N THR A 22 10.43 3.85 -6.30
CA THR A 22 11.09 5.13 -6.02
C THR A 22 10.02 6.21 -6.01
N VAL A 23 9.90 6.93 -4.90
CA VAL A 23 8.86 7.94 -4.67
C VAL A 23 9.51 9.25 -4.26
N SER A 24 9.12 10.34 -4.93
CA SER A 24 9.46 11.70 -4.55
C SER A 24 8.33 12.34 -3.73
N PRO A 25 8.50 13.54 -3.19
CA PRO A 25 7.41 14.25 -2.53
C PRO A 25 6.17 14.49 -3.41
N SER A 26 6.32 14.51 -4.73
CA SER A 26 5.27 14.90 -5.68
C SER A 26 4.82 13.78 -6.62
N GLU A 27 5.60 12.72 -6.79
CA GLU A 27 5.31 11.67 -7.78
C GLU A 27 5.93 10.32 -7.43
N ILE A 28 5.41 9.26 -8.06
CA ILE A 28 6.11 7.98 -8.17
C ILE A 28 7.01 8.04 -9.40
N GLN A 29 8.30 7.76 -9.22
CA GLN A 29 9.31 7.83 -10.28
C GLN A 29 9.62 6.47 -10.90
N ALA A 30 9.49 5.38 -10.13
CA ALA A 30 9.72 4.02 -10.61
C ALA A 30 8.93 3.01 -9.77
N VAL A 31 8.48 1.93 -10.41
CA VAL A 31 7.74 0.82 -9.78
C VAL A 31 8.18 -0.49 -10.44
N GLU A 32 8.59 -1.46 -9.63
CA GLU A 32 9.01 -2.79 -10.10
C GLU A 32 8.49 -3.88 -9.14
N PRO A 33 7.62 -4.81 -9.60
CA PRO A 33 7.04 -4.90 -10.95
C PRO A 33 6.05 -3.77 -11.27
N ALA A 34 5.90 -3.41 -12.56
CA ALA A 34 5.04 -2.30 -12.98
C ALA A 34 3.56 -2.42 -12.55
N GLY A 35 3.09 -3.65 -12.32
CA GLY A 35 1.72 -3.95 -11.89
C GLY A 35 1.49 -3.91 -10.37
N MET A 36 2.46 -3.45 -9.56
CA MET A 36 2.37 -3.51 -8.10
C MET A 36 1.06 -2.95 -7.56
N ALA A 37 0.53 -3.63 -6.54
CA ALA A 37 -0.68 -3.28 -5.83
C ALA A 37 -0.44 -3.22 -4.32
N VAL A 38 -1.37 -2.60 -3.61
CA VAL A 38 -1.36 -2.45 -2.15
C VAL A 38 -2.73 -2.85 -1.59
N SER A 39 -2.75 -3.55 -0.46
CA SER A 39 -3.97 -3.69 0.35
C SER A 39 -4.12 -2.49 1.28
N LEU A 40 -5.32 -1.93 1.35
CA LEU A 40 -5.70 -0.94 2.35
C LEU A 40 -6.93 -1.43 3.10
N VAL A 41 -7.01 -1.16 4.40
CA VAL A 41 -8.22 -1.37 5.20
C VAL A 41 -8.73 0.00 5.66
N LEU A 42 -10.04 0.14 5.81
CA LEU A 42 -10.60 1.34 6.42
C LEU A 42 -10.07 1.43 7.86
N PRO A 43 -9.38 2.54 8.23
CA PRO A 43 -8.89 2.68 9.58
C PRO A 43 -10.10 2.73 10.53
N GLN A 44 -10.14 1.80 11.47
CA GLN A 44 -11.06 1.88 12.60
C GLN A 44 -10.49 2.87 13.63
N GLU A 45 -11.37 3.62 14.30
CA GLU A 45 -11.02 4.43 15.48
C GLU A 45 -10.46 3.48 16.55
N ALA A 46 -9.14 3.33 16.58
CA ALA A 46 -8.44 2.37 17.42
C ALA A 46 -7.20 3.02 18.04
N ALA A 47 -6.95 2.71 19.30
CA ALA A 47 -5.79 3.24 20.03
C ALA A 47 -4.45 2.75 19.46
N ASP A 48 -4.44 1.62 18.74
CA ASP A 48 -3.24 1.03 18.13
C ASP A 48 -3.35 0.95 16.60
N VAL A 49 -2.86 2.00 15.94
CA VAL A 49 -2.78 2.09 14.47
C VAL A 49 -2.00 0.94 13.83
N ARG A 50 -1.05 0.33 14.54
CA ARG A 50 -0.28 -0.77 13.96
C ARG A 50 -1.15 -2.00 13.80
N GLN A 51 -1.89 -2.33 14.85
CA GLN A 51 -2.80 -3.49 14.83
C GLN A 51 -4.02 -3.24 13.95
N SER A 52 -4.63 -2.06 14.00
CA SER A 52 -5.87 -1.79 13.25
C SER A 52 -5.65 -1.50 11.77
N PHE A 53 -4.43 -1.11 11.36
CA PHE A 53 -4.15 -0.69 9.98
C PHE A 53 -2.82 -1.23 9.45
N CYS A 54 -1.67 -0.86 10.05
CA CYS A 54 -0.37 -1.14 9.42
C CYS A 54 -0.11 -2.64 9.17
N CYS A 55 -0.55 -3.52 10.08
CA CYS A 55 -0.41 -4.96 9.94
C CYS A 55 -1.25 -5.57 8.80
N HIS A 56 -2.19 -4.82 8.24
CA HIS A 56 -3.08 -5.25 7.15
C HIS A 56 -2.75 -4.59 5.80
N VAL A 57 -1.77 -3.69 5.77
CA VAL A 57 -1.29 -3.02 4.56
C VAL A 57 -0.09 -3.78 4.01
N HIS A 58 -0.23 -4.33 2.82
CA HIS A 58 0.76 -5.19 2.18
C HIS A 58 1.02 -4.77 0.74
N PHE A 59 2.25 -4.99 0.26
CA PHE A 59 2.59 -4.86 -1.14
C PHE A 59 2.39 -6.18 -1.88
N PHE A 60 2.01 -6.09 -3.15
CA PHE A 60 1.84 -7.23 -4.06
C PHE A 60 2.51 -6.97 -5.39
N ALA A 61 3.00 -8.02 -6.04
CA ALA A 61 3.63 -7.96 -7.35
C ALA A 61 2.65 -7.59 -8.49
N SER A 62 1.35 -7.87 -8.31
CA SER A 62 0.30 -7.53 -9.26
C SER A 62 -1.07 -7.41 -8.59
N VAL A 63 -2.03 -6.70 -9.22
CA VAL A 63 -3.42 -6.67 -8.78
C VAL A 63 -4.04 -8.08 -8.72
N PRO A 64 -3.94 -8.95 -9.75
CA PRO A 64 -4.47 -10.31 -9.65
C PRO A 64 -3.88 -11.13 -8.49
N THR A 65 -2.58 -10.95 -8.20
CA THR A 65 -1.94 -11.58 -7.04
C THR A 65 -2.51 -11.09 -5.72
N ALA A 66 -2.81 -9.79 -5.62
CA ALA A 66 -3.42 -9.19 -4.44
C ALA A 66 -4.87 -9.64 -4.25
N GLU A 67 -5.65 -9.74 -5.33
CA GLU A 67 -7.03 -10.22 -5.31
C GLU A 67 -7.14 -11.69 -4.91
N ASP A 68 -6.27 -12.56 -5.44
CA ASP A 68 -6.19 -13.97 -5.02
C ASP A 68 -5.86 -14.07 -3.52
N TRP A 69 -4.91 -13.26 -3.04
CA TRP A 69 -4.59 -13.18 -1.62
C TRP A 69 -5.79 -12.69 -0.80
N ALA A 70 -6.45 -11.61 -1.21
CA ALA A 70 -7.59 -11.02 -0.51
C ALA A 70 -8.77 -12.00 -0.41
N SER A 71 -9.00 -12.80 -1.46
CA SER A 71 -10.06 -13.82 -1.47
C SER A 71 -9.90 -14.88 -0.38
N LYS A 72 -8.68 -15.07 0.13
CA LYS A 72 -8.32 -16.00 1.21
C LYS A 72 -8.31 -15.32 2.59
N HIS A 73 -8.47 -14.00 2.64
CA HIS A 73 -8.40 -13.16 3.85
C HIS A 73 -9.69 -12.35 4.05
N GLN A 74 -10.86 -12.96 3.79
CA GLN A 74 -12.19 -12.31 3.85
C GLN A 74 -12.62 -11.82 5.24
N GLY A 75 -11.82 -12.09 6.29
CA GLY A 75 -12.09 -11.58 7.65
C GLY A 75 -11.73 -10.11 7.86
N LEU A 76 -11.14 -9.45 6.87
CA LEU A 76 -10.74 -8.04 6.94
C LEU A 76 -11.86 -7.15 6.37
N GLU A 77 -12.67 -6.58 7.26
CA GLU A 77 -13.70 -5.61 6.88
C GLU A 77 -13.08 -4.37 6.24
N GLY A 78 -13.66 -3.89 5.12
CA GLY A 78 -13.18 -2.70 4.43
C GLY A 78 -11.85 -2.87 3.69
N LEU A 79 -11.42 -4.11 3.42
CA LEU A 79 -10.25 -4.40 2.60
C LEU A 79 -10.48 -3.95 1.15
N ALA A 80 -9.58 -3.11 0.65
CA ALA A 80 -9.52 -2.67 -0.75
C ALA A 80 -8.14 -3.00 -1.33
N ILE A 81 -8.15 -3.49 -2.58
CA ILE A 81 -6.93 -3.63 -3.38
C ILE A 81 -6.86 -2.43 -4.33
N VAL A 82 -5.76 -1.70 -4.28
CA VAL A 82 -5.52 -0.53 -5.13
C VAL A 82 -4.14 -0.62 -5.76
N SER A 83 -3.95 0.06 -6.89
CA SER A 83 -2.62 0.28 -7.46
C SER A 83 -1.76 1.14 -6.53
N VAL A 84 -0.43 1.04 -6.67
CA VAL A 84 0.50 1.93 -5.93
C VAL A 84 0.27 3.42 -6.24
N HIS A 85 -0.22 3.76 -7.44
CA HIS A 85 -0.49 5.13 -7.86
C HIS A 85 -1.73 5.70 -7.16
N GLU A 86 -2.79 4.90 -7.04
CA GLU A 86 -3.97 5.27 -6.26
C GLU A 86 -3.63 5.43 -4.77
N ALA A 87 -2.85 4.50 -4.21
CA ALA A 87 -2.37 4.60 -2.82
C ALA A 87 -1.55 5.87 -2.57
N PHE A 88 -0.69 6.27 -3.52
CA PHE A 88 0.05 7.52 -3.46
C PHE A 88 -0.88 8.74 -3.50
N GLY A 89 -1.87 8.74 -4.39
CA GLY A 89 -2.88 9.80 -4.47
C GLY A 89 -3.67 9.96 -3.17
N LEU A 90 -4.10 8.84 -2.57
CA LEU A 90 -4.75 8.83 -1.26
C LEU A 90 -3.85 9.40 -0.16
N GLY A 91 -2.58 9.00 -0.14
CA GLY A 91 -1.60 9.54 0.81
C GLY A 91 -1.38 11.05 0.64
N GLN A 92 -1.34 11.56 -0.59
CA GLN A 92 -1.23 12.99 -0.86
C GLN A 92 -2.46 13.75 -0.36
N GLU A 93 -3.67 13.25 -0.62
CA GLU A 93 -4.91 13.87 -0.15
C GLU A 93 -4.98 13.91 1.38
N PHE A 94 -4.65 12.80 2.03
CA PHE A 94 -4.63 12.72 3.48
C PHE A 94 -3.64 13.72 4.10
N ASN A 95 -2.44 13.85 3.52
CA ASN A 95 -1.45 14.80 4.00
C ASN A 95 -1.85 16.27 3.77
N ARG A 96 -2.65 16.58 2.73
CA ARG A 96 -3.18 17.93 2.51
C ARG A 96 -4.21 18.35 3.56
N HIS A 97 -4.99 17.39 4.07
CA HIS A 97 -6.04 17.66 5.05
C HIS A 97 -5.56 17.66 6.51
N LEU A 98 -4.33 17.22 6.77
CA LEU A 98 -3.70 17.25 8.09
C LEU A 98 -2.88 18.52 8.36
N LEU A 99 -2.70 19.39 7.36
CA LEU A 99 -1.97 20.66 7.44
C LEU A 99 -2.94 21.83 7.23
#